data_AF-A0A2H4SDD7-F1
#
_entry.id   AF-A0A2H4SDD7-F1
#
_cell.length_a   1.000
_cell.length_b   1.000
_cell.length_c   1.000
_cell.angle_alpha   90.00
_cell.angle_beta   90.00
_cell.angle_gamma   90.00
#
_symmetry.space_group_name_H-M   'P 1'
#
loop_
_entity.id
_entity.type
_entity.pdbx_description
1 polymer ?
#
loop_
_entity_poly.entity_id
_entity_poly.type
_entity_poly.pdbx_seq_one_letter_code
_entity_poly.pdbx_strand_id
1 'polypeptide(L)'
;MSLLRLPLEVQSTILESCTDASDALALGSTCKQLAELWAARGAGVVWSLWTRQIPAVEEALISLRAAQFVHDQEARKQPLPMAIDVAQFSSAHKRPGLADFNGLWAQILMVRMMAKHIIIHSEARHGEHREGLEEPEHQAECEARVQMAIYRTLTAAAAIAGLYNAPMYTEYPIYPDDSMGFDRPPLTLGRDGRFPAERLRDLLECPAFRMPVDREEEEKMFGAFAVWLRDNILADQAARQRMAQHHQNKTGRGLCCVCNLDYSHSDGEHSSDDSSWEPECALADVDGLQHSDTHLLIWHVMQMLRVQGRIQRLIALSPIESTPNLDPPAHRTIPVVFFNQFQVREVHLTKNPPRMDLRPTTHSIVHRRRPYSAYTDVFDEGNWTYLLYSVVTESDQPNTYRETGAPTTPLELKLFDYLLWRLAGARFPLNYFQYSDSELYADYMTFVHTFTIFASDEVESRAPVRDFYFGGDFADGSEFLLRAGQQEPETYNKVGD
;
A
#
# COMPACT_ATOMS: atom_id res chain seq x y z
N MET A 1 -25.56 -9.10 44.22
CA MET A 1 -24.38 -8.25 44.50
C MET A 1 -24.50 -6.97 43.68
N SER A 2 -24.09 -5.82 44.22
CA SER A 2 -24.07 -4.56 43.47
C SER A 2 -22.76 -4.45 42.69
N LEU A 3 -22.84 -4.13 41.41
CA LEU A 3 -21.69 -3.89 40.51
C LEU A 3 -20.67 -2.92 41.13
N LEU A 4 -21.15 -1.91 41.85
CA LEU A 4 -20.34 -0.84 42.46
C LEU A 4 -19.49 -1.32 43.64
N ARG A 5 -19.79 -2.49 44.19
CA ARG A 5 -19.04 -3.11 45.29
C ARG A 5 -17.96 -4.09 44.81
N LEU A 6 -17.86 -4.31 43.50
CA LEU A 6 -16.83 -5.16 42.92
C LEU A 6 -15.48 -4.41 42.87
N PRO A 7 -14.34 -5.12 42.91
CA PRO A 7 -13.03 -4.51 42.65
C PRO A 7 -12.96 -3.79 41.31
N LEU A 8 -12.12 -2.76 41.20
CA LEU A 8 -12.00 -1.95 39.97
C LEU A 8 -11.57 -2.78 38.76
N GLU A 9 -10.78 -3.82 38.99
CA GLU A 9 -10.35 -4.79 37.98
C GLU A 9 -11.55 -5.53 37.40
N VAL A 10 -12.49 -5.96 38.24
CA VAL A 10 -13.71 -6.65 37.83
C VAL A 10 -14.63 -5.68 37.09
N GLN A 11 -14.76 -4.44 37.55
CA GLN A 11 -15.54 -3.41 36.85
C GLN A 11 -14.95 -3.09 35.47
N SER A 12 -13.62 -3.03 35.35
CA SER A 12 -12.92 -2.83 34.06
C SER A 12 -13.17 -4.00 33.11
N THR A 13 -13.06 -5.23 33.62
CA THR A 13 -13.32 -6.46 32.85
C THR A 13 -14.76 -6.50 32.34
N ILE A 14 -15.73 -6.02 33.13
CA ILE A 14 -17.14 -5.93 32.72
C ILE A 14 -17.30 -4.93 31.58
N LEU A 15 -16.64 -3.76 31.64
CA LEU A 15 -16.64 -2.79 30.54
C LEU A 15 -15.97 -3.35 29.27
N GLU A 16 -14.89 -4.12 29.41
CA GLU A 16 -14.23 -4.82 28.30
C GLU A 16 -15.07 -5.98 27.74
N SER A 17 -16.05 -6.47 28.50
CA SER A 17 -16.95 -7.55 28.06
C SER A 17 -18.19 -7.04 27.32
N CYS A 18 -18.33 -5.73 27.14
CA CYS A 18 -19.40 -5.13 26.33
C CYS A 18 -19.30 -5.56 24.85
N THR A 19 -20.42 -5.47 24.13
CA THR A 19 -20.48 -5.82 22.71
C THR A 19 -19.65 -4.86 21.88
N ASP A 20 -19.70 -3.56 22.19
CA ASP A 20 -18.97 -2.50 21.49
C ASP A 20 -18.62 -1.30 22.38
N ALA A 21 -17.85 -0.37 21.82
CA ALA A 21 -17.40 0.83 22.52
C ALA A 21 -18.56 1.76 22.93
N SER A 22 -19.68 1.73 22.20
CA SER A 22 -20.88 2.51 22.52
C SER A 22 -21.60 1.92 23.73
N ASP A 23 -21.77 0.61 23.79
CA ASP A 23 -22.30 -0.12 24.95
C ASP A 23 -21.44 0.13 26.19
N ALA A 24 -20.11 0.06 26.05
CA ALA A 24 -19.18 0.29 27.14
C ALA A 24 -19.26 1.74 27.66
N LEU A 25 -19.37 2.73 26.76
CA LEU A 25 -19.56 4.13 27.11
C LEU A 25 -20.90 4.35 27.81
N ALA A 26 -21.98 3.75 27.30
CA ALA A 26 -23.31 3.83 27.89
C ALA A 26 -23.30 3.27 29.32
N LEU A 27 -22.70 2.10 29.53
CA LEU A 27 -22.52 1.50 30.85
C LEU A 27 -21.65 2.38 31.78
N GLY A 28 -20.52 2.87 31.25
CA GLY A 28 -19.64 3.81 31.95
C GLY A 28 -20.36 5.08 32.41
N SER A 29 -21.39 5.50 31.68
CA SER A 29 -22.14 6.75 31.94
C SER A 29 -23.30 6.59 32.93
N THR A 30 -23.56 5.38 33.45
CA THR A 30 -24.75 5.11 34.28
C THR A 30 -24.67 5.65 35.71
N CYS A 31 -23.48 5.81 36.28
CA CYS A 31 -23.30 6.36 37.62
C CYS A 31 -21.94 7.02 37.80
N LYS A 32 -21.79 7.82 38.87
CA LYS A 32 -20.57 8.58 39.15
C LYS A 32 -19.30 7.69 39.21
N GLN A 33 -19.35 6.56 39.90
CA GLN A 33 -18.20 5.68 40.06
C GLN A 33 -17.74 5.07 38.73
N LEU A 34 -18.69 4.64 37.89
CA LEU A 34 -18.36 4.11 36.56
C LEU A 34 -17.91 5.21 35.60
N ALA A 35 -18.43 6.43 35.74
CA ALA A 35 -18.00 7.57 34.95
C ALA A 35 -16.55 7.97 35.28
N GLU A 36 -16.18 7.92 36.57
CA GLU A 36 -14.80 8.11 37.02
C GLU A 36 -13.88 6.99 36.52
N LEU A 37 -14.35 5.73 36.55
CA LEU A 37 -13.62 4.60 35.97
C LEU A 37 -13.43 4.76 34.46
N TRP A 38 -14.47 5.17 33.73
CA TRP A 38 -14.42 5.43 32.30
C TRP A 38 -13.44 6.56 31.96
N ALA A 39 -13.46 7.65 32.72
CA ALA A 39 -12.50 8.74 32.54
C ALA A 39 -11.05 8.27 32.73
N ALA A 40 -10.80 7.32 33.64
CA ALA A 40 -9.47 6.81 33.93
C ALA A 40 -9.01 5.67 32.99
N ARG A 41 -9.93 4.80 32.55
CA ARG A 41 -9.60 3.53 31.85
C ARG A 41 -10.30 3.34 30.51
N GLY A 42 -11.23 4.22 30.14
CA GLY A 42 -12.05 4.09 28.94
C GLY A 42 -11.25 3.95 27.65
N ALA A 43 -10.08 4.60 27.55
CA ALA A 43 -9.18 4.42 26.41
C ALA A 43 -8.72 2.97 26.24
N GLY A 44 -8.33 2.30 27.33
CA GLY A 44 -7.94 0.89 27.29
C GLY A 44 -9.11 -0.02 26.93
N VAL A 45 -10.30 0.27 27.46
CA VAL A 45 -11.53 -0.45 27.15
C VAL A 45 -11.87 -0.35 25.66
N VAL A 46 -11.87 0.88 25.10
CA VAL A 46 -12.15 1.13 23.68
C VAL A 46 -11.15 0.40 22.80
N TRP A 47 -9.86 0.46 23.13
CA TRP A 47 -8.83 -0.26 22.38
C TRP A 47 -9.03 -1.78 22.38
N SER A 48 -9.36 -2.36 23.54
CA SER A 48 -9.66 -3.80 23.66
C SER A 48 -10.92 -4.20 22.88
N LEU A 49 -11.93 -3.34 22.78
CA LEU A 49 -13.12 -3.59 21.96
C LEU A 49 -12.80 -3.48 20.47
N TRP A 50 -12.08 -2.45 20.05
CA TRP A 50 -11.74 -2.23 18.65
C TRP A 50 -10.82 -3.30 18.08
N THR A 51 -9.86 -3.80 18.85
CA THR A 51 -8.99 -4.93 18.43
C THR A 51 -9.76 -6.22 18.14
N ARG A 52 -10.98 -6.37 18.66
CA ARG A 52 -11.88 -7.50 18.36
C ARG A 52 -12.86 -7.22 17.22
N GLN A 53 -13.16 -5.96 16.95
CA GLN A 53 -14.29 -5.56 16.07
C GLN A 53 -13.85 -4.97 14.74
N ILE A 54 -12.67 -4.36 14.71
CA ILE A 54 -12.17 -3.62 13.58
C ILE A 54 -10.98 -4.41 13.03
N PRO A 55 -11.12 -5.00 11.84
CA PRO A 55 -9.99 -5.67 11.19
C PRO A 55 -8.82 -4.69 11.01
N ALA A 56 -7.60 -5.19 11.18
CA ALA A 56 -6.37 -4.43 10.97
C ALA A 56 -6.24 -3.14 11.79
N VAL A 57 -6.86 -3.06 12.98
CA VAL A 57 -6.86 -1.80 13.75
C VAL A 57 -5.47 -1.40 14.27
N GLU A 58 -4.58 -2.38 14.51
CA GLU A 58 -3.19 -2.10 14.88
C GLU A 58 -2.44 -1.46 13.70
N GLU A 59 -2.61 -1.99 12.49
CA GLU A 59 -2.03 -1.43 11.26
C GLU A 59 -2.60 -0.04 10.96
N ALA A 60 -3.90 0.16 11.20
CA ALA A 60 -4.53 1.46 11.12
C ALA A 60 -3.85 2.46 12.09
N LEU A 61 -3.70 2.09 13.37
CA LEU A 61 -3.03 2.92 14.35
C LEU A 61 -1.59 3.27 13.97
N ILE A 62 -0.81 2.28 13.52
CA ILE A 62 0.59 2.48 13.08
C ILE A 62 0.62 3.46 11.90
N SER A 63 -0.22 3.24 10.88
CA SER A 63 -0.27 4.10 9.70
C SER A 63 -0.67 5.54 10.04
N LEU A 64 -1.64 5.74 10.94
CA LEU A 64 -2.07 7.07 11.41
C LEU A 64 -0.93 7.80 12.11
N ARG A 65 -0.25 7.13 13.04
CA ARG A 65 0.81 7.74 13.84
C ARG A 65 2.07 8.01 13.02
N ALA A 66 2.40 7.13 12.09
CA ALA A 66 3.47 7.37 11.12
C ALA A 66 3.16 8.59 10.24
N ALA A 67 1.93 8.71 9.73
CA ALA A 67 1.49 9.88 8.97
C ALA A 67 1.49 11.16 9.81
N GLN A 68 1.06 11.10 11.07
CA GLN A 68 1.12 12.25 11.99
C GLN A 68 2.57 12.68 12.28
N PHE A 69 3.49 11.72 12.41
CA PHE A 69 4.91 12.06 12.57
C PHE A 69 5.44 12.81 11.34
N VAL A 70 5.12 12.34 10.12
CA VAL A 70 5.50 13.04 8.89
C VAL A 70 4.87 14.44 8.83
N HIS A 71 3.57 14.54 9.13
CA HIS A 71 2.83 15.81 9.21
C HIS A 71 3.50 16.82 10.14
N ASP A 72 3.84 16.39 11.37
CA ASP A 72 4.44 17.25 12.39
C ASP A 72 5.83 17.76 11.97
N GLN A 73 6.61 16.93 11.27
CA GLN A 73 7.95 17.30 10.77
C GLN A 73 7.86 18.28 9.61
N GLU A 74 6.98 18.01 8.64
CA GLU A 74 6.73 18.92 7.50
C GLU A 74 6.18 20.27 8.00
N ALA A 75 5.24 20.27 8.94
CA ALA A 75 4.70 21.49 9.54
C ALA A 75 5.76 22.32 10.27
N ARG A 76 6.80 21.67 10.82
CA ARG A 76 7.96 22.32 11.46
C ARG A 76 9.08 22.65 10.47
N LYS A 77 8.93 22.30 9.19
CA LYS A 77 9.96 22.44 8.15
C LYS A 77 11.26 21.73 8.52
N GLN A 78 11.17 20.58 9.17
CA GLN A 78 12.31 19.78 9.61
C GLN A 78 12.52 18.59 8.67
N PRO A 79 13.78 18.26 8.33
CA PRO A 79 14.06 17.10 7.50
C PRO A 79 13.60 15.82 8.20
N LEU A 80 12.96 14.95 7.42
CA LEU A 80 12.56 13.62 7.88
C LEU A 80 13.78 12.70 8.00
N PRO A 81 13.81 11.78 8.97
CA PRO A 81 14.81 10.70 8.98
C PRO A 81 14.76 9.90 7.68
N MET A 82 15.92 9.49 7.17
CA MET A 82 16.01 8.63 5.97
C MET A 82 15.30 7.29 6.15
N ALA A 83 15.28 6.74 7.36
CA ALA A 83 14.50 5.56 7.69
C ALA A 83 13.70 5.86 8.96
N ILE A 84 12.38 5.79 8.86
CA ILE A 84 11.50 5.96 10.02
C ILE A 84 11.23 4.59 10.63
N ASP A 85 11.61 4.40 11.89
CA ASP A 85 11.27 3.19 12.65
C ASP A 85 9.76 3.15 12.92
N VAL A 86 9.03 2.35 12.14
CA VAL A 86 7.58 2.23 12.26
C VAL A 86 7.13 1.42 13.48
N ALA A 87 8.01 0.60 14.08
CA ALA A 87 7.66 -0.22 15.24
C ALA A 87 7.29 0.64 16.46
N GLN A 88 7.87 1.83 16.57
CA GLN A 88 7.60 2.80 17.65
C GLN A 88 6.15 3.33 17.66
N PHE A 89 5.42 3.20 16.54
CA PHE A 89 4.06 3.70 16.42
C PHE A 89 2.99 2.71 16.88
N SER A 90 3.38 1.47 17.18
CA SER A 90 2.49 0.41 17.65
C SER A 90 1.84 0.73 19.00
N SER A 91 0.70 0.07 19.27
CA SER A 91 0.05 0.11 20.59
C SER A 91 0.91 -0.52 21.69
N ALA A 92 1.81 -1.45 21.32
CA ALA A 92 2.78 -2.08 22.21
C ALA A 92 3.82 -1.07 22.72
N HIS A 93 4.27 -0.14 21.88
CA HIS A 93 5.20 0.92 22.28
C HIS A 93 4.50 2.06 23.02
N LYS A 94 3.35 2.52 22.51
CA LYS A 94 2.55 3.58 23.13
C LYS A 94 1.07 3.24 23.08
N ARG A 95 0.46 3.03 24.24
CA ARG A 95 -1.00 2.77 24.32
C ARG A 95 -1.81 3.91 23.67
N PRO A 96 -2.89 3.59 22.94
CA PRO A 96 -3.76 4.59 22.33
C PRO A 96 -4.45 5.49 23.36
N GLY A 97 -4.48 6.79 23.06
CA GLY A 97 -5.22 7.79 23.84
C GLY A 97 -6.44 8.33 23.09
N LEU A 98 -7.15 9.27 23.72
CA LEU A 98 -8.33 9.91 23.13
C LEU A 98 -8.05 10.63 21.80
N ALA A 99 -6.87 11.24 21.67
CA ALA A 99 -6.46 11.87 20.42
C ALA A 99 -6.29 10.86 19.28
N ASP A 100 -5.76 9.67 19.59
CA ASP A 100 -5.60 8.59 18.61
C ASP A 100 -6.98 8.12 18.11
N PHE A 101 -7.97 7.92 18.99
CA PHE A 101 -9.27 7.37 18.58
C PHE A 101 -10.05 8.25 17.59
N ASN A 102 -9.95 9.58 17.71
CA ASN A 102 -10.62 10.48 16.78
C ASN A 102 -10.02 10.38 15.37
N GLY A 103 -8.69 10.40 15.27
CA GLY A 103 -7.98 10.24 13.99
C GLY A 103 -8.16 8.84 13.43
N LEU A 104 -8.08 7.82 14.28
CA LEU A 104 -8.21 6.42 13.91
C LEU A 104 -9.61 6.11 13.37
N TRP A 105 -10.66 6.60 14.02
CA TRP A 105 -12.03 6.44 13.50
C TRP A 105 -12.21 7.08 12.13
N ALA A 106 -11.68 8.30 11.94
CA ALA A 106 -11.72 8.96 10.64
C ALA A 106 -10.96 8.14 9.58
N GLN A 107 -9.76 7.66 9.89
CA GLN A 107 -8.97 6.85 8.97
C GLN A 107 -9.66 5.53 8.61
N ILE A 108 -10.31 4.88 9.59
CA ILE A 108 -11.13 3.67 9.36
C ILE A 108 -12.28 3.95 8.39
N LEU A 109 -12.98 5.08 8.55
CA LEU A 109 -14.04 5.47 7.62
C LEU A 109 -13.50 5.71 6.20
N MET A 110 -12.38 6.44 6.08
CA MET A 110 -11.72 6.67 4.79
C MET A 110 -11.34 5.35 4.12
N VAL A 111 -10.62 4.48 4.82
CA VAL A 111 -10.11 3.23 4.26
C VAL A 111 -11.24 2.26 3.91
N ARG A 112 -12.31 2.19 4.70
CA ARG A 112 -13.52 1.42 4.35
C ARG A 112 -14.15 1.91 3.05
N MET A 113 -14.24 3.23 2.87
CA MET A 113 -14.78 3.82 1.65
C MET A 113 -13.83 3.57 0.45
N MET A 114 -12.51 3.62 0.65
CA MET A 114 -11.51 3.31 -0.40
C MET A 114 -11.61 1.84 -0.81
N ALA A 115 -11.67 0.94 0.17
CA ALA A 115 -11.83 -0.49 -0.06
C ALA A 115 -13.08 -0.76 -0.90
N LYS A 116 -14.24 -0.21 -0.53
CA LYS A 116 -15.48 -0.34 -1.33
C LYS A 116 -15.31 0.13 -2.77
N HIS A 117 -14.66 1.27 -3.01
CA HIS A 117 -14.42 1.76 -4.36
C HIS A 117 -13.49 0.83 -5.14
N ILE A 118 -12.40 0.38 -4.52
CA ILE A 118 -11.46 -0.58 -5.12
C ILE A 118 -12.19 -1.87 -5.49
N ILE A 119 -13.11 -2.34 -4.64
CA ILE A 119 -13.90 -3.56 -4.86
C ILE A 119 -14.90 -3.37 -6.02
N ILE A 120 -15.72 -2.32 -6.01
CA ILE A 120 -16.76 -2.11 -7.02
C ILE A 120 -16.19 -1.83 -8.42
N HIS A 121 -15.19 -0.94 -8.53
CA HIS A 121 -14.60 -0.57 -9.82
C HIS A 121 -13.64 -1.63 -10.39
N SER A 122 -13.49 -2.73 -9.67
CA SER A 122 -12.83 -3.93 -10.15
C SER A 122 -13.77 -4.76 -11.03
N GLU A 123 -15.03 -4.90 -10.63
CA GLU A 123 -16.02 -5.73 -11.30
C GLU A 123 -16.48 -5.14 -12.66
N ALA A 124 -16.41 -3.82 -12.84
CA ALA A 124 -17.00 -3.14 -14.00
C ALA A 124 -16.28 -3.35 -15.35
N ARG A 125 -15.03 -3.84 -15.39
CA ARG A 125 -14.26 -3.98 -16.65
C ARG A 125 -14.47 -5.31 -17.39
N HIS A 126 -15.02 -6.34 -16.76
CA HIS A 126 -15.10 -7.68 -17.38
C HIS A 126 -16.46 -8.05 -17.97
N GLY A 127 -17.44 -7.15 -18.01
CA GLY A 127 -18.65 -7.30 -18.82
C GLY A 127 -19.64 -8.43 -18.45
N GLU A 128 -19.22 -9.49 -17.76
CA GLU A 128 -20.01 -10.73 -17.64
C GLU A 128 -20.16 -11.32 -16.23
N HIS A 129 -19.54 -10.79 -15.17
CA HIS A 129 -19.84 -11.27 -13.82
C HIS A 129 -20.25 -10.13 -12.89
N ARG A 130 -21.55 -10.13 -12.54
CA ARG A 130 -22.19 -9.29 -11.51
C ARG A 130 -22.13 -9.94 -10.11
N GLU A 131 -21.41 -11.03 -9.98
CA GLU A 131 -21.16 -11.69 -8.71
C GLU A 131 -19.94 -11.00 -8.09
N GLY A 132 -20.04 -10.61 -6.81
CA GLY A 132 -19.02 -9.78 -6.17
C GLY A 132 -17.63 -10.41 -6.20
N LEU A 133 -16.59 -9.63 -5.84
CA LEU A 133 -15.21 -10.12 -5.73
C LEU A 133 -15.02 -11.42 -4.94
N GLU A 134 -15.96 -11.74 -4.05
CA GLU A 134 -16.01 -13.01 -3.34
C GLU A 134 -17.44 -13.52 -3.20
N GLU A 135 -17.54 -14.82 -2.91
CA GLU A 135 -18.78 -15.40 -2.39
C GLU A 135 -19.23 -14.65 -1.12
N PRO A 136 -20.55 -14.48 -0.89
CA PRO A 136 -21.07 -13.67 0.21
C PRO A 136 -20.50 -14.02 1.60
N GLU A 137 -20.15 -15.30 1.82
CA GLU A 137 -19.56 -15.79 3.06
C GLU A 137 -18.10 -15.36 3.28
N HIS A 138 -17.34 -15.11 2.20
CA HIS A 138 -15.94 -14.68 2.25
C HIS A 138 -15.74 -13.18 2.03
N GLN A 139 -16.81 -12.45 1.66
CA GLN A 139 -16.73 -11.02 1.37
C GLN A 139 -16.16 -10.19 2.53
N ALA A 140 -16.56 -10.48 3.77
CA ALA A 140 -16.05 -9.74 4.94
C ALA A 140 -14.54 -9.94 5.15
N GLU A 141 -14.04 -11.14 4.87
CA GLU A 141 -12.61 -11.44 4.96
C GLU A 141 -11.83 -10.75 3.83
N CYS A 142 -12.36 -10.79 2.60
CA CYS A 142 -11.78 -10.08 1.46
C CYS A 142 -11.70 -8.56 1.74
N GLU A 143 -12.78 -7.96 2.24
CA GLU A 143 -12.80 -6.55 2.65
C GLU A 143 -11.74 -6.24 3.72
N ALA A 144 -11.59 -7.12 4.72
CA ALA A 144 -10.57 -6.98 5.75
C ALA A 144 -9.14 -7.03 5.17
N ARG A 145 -8.86 -7.94 4.23
CA ARG A 145 -7.55 -8.03 3.55
C ARG A 145 -7.26 -6.79 2.70
N VAL A 146 -8.26 -6.25 1.99
CA VAL A 146 -8.11 -4.99 1.24
C VAL A 146 -7.79 -3.84 2.18
N GLN A 147 -8.52 -3.70 3.30
CA GLN A 147 -8.26 -2.66 4.30
C GLN A 147 -6.84 -2.79 4.89
N MET A 148 -6.44 -4.01 5.27
CA MET A 148 -5.09 -4.33 5.75
C MET A 148 -4.00 -3.89 4.75
N ALA A 149 -4.18 -4.24 3.47
CA ALA A 149 -3.25 -3.87 2.40
C ALA A 149 -3.17 -2.33 2.22
N ILE A 150 -4.30 -1.62 2.30
CA ILE A 150 -4.31 -0.15 2.29
C ILE A 150 -3.47 0.41 3.45
N TYR A 151 -3.70 -0.05 4.69
CA TYR A 151 -2.95 0.44 5.85
C TYR A 151 -1.45 0.16 5.75
N ARG A 152 -1.04 -1.02 5.28
CA ARG A 152 0.36 -1.36 5.07
C ARG A 152 1.00 -0.51 3.98
N THR A 153 0.29 -0.24 2.88
CA THR A 153 0.75 0.66 1.82
C THR A 153 0.92 2.10 2.30
N LEU A 154 -0.02 2.62 3.11
CA LEU A 154 0.11 3.95 3.72
C LEU A 154 1.27 4.00 4.72
N THR A 155 1.47 2.94 5.50
CA THR A 155 2.60 2.81 6.42
C THR A 155 3.92 2.79 5.66
N ALA A 156 4.00 2.04 4.56
CA ALA A 156 5.17 1.97 3.70
C ALA A 156 5.52 3.37 3.16
N ALA A 157 4.53 4.09 2.64
CA ALA A 157 4.71 5.46 2.13
C ALA A 157 5.27 6.40 3.20
N ALA A 158 4.71 6.35 4.41
CA ALA A 158 5.20 7.15 5.53
C ALA A 158 6.63 6.73 5.92
N ALA A 159 6.92 5.44 6.00
CA ALA A 159 8.22 4.91 6.42
C ALA A 159 9.39 5.40 5.56
N ILE A 160 9.16 5.51 4.25
CA ILE A 160 10.17 5.94 3.27
C ILE A 160 10.00 7.40 2.82
N ALA A 161 9.08 8.15 3.44
CA ALA A 161 8.81 9.55 3.09
C ALA A 161 10.08 10.40 3.14
N GLY A 162 10.95 10.18 4.12
CA GLY A 162 12.21 10.93 4.25
C GLY A 162 13.20 10.67 3.11
N LEU A 163 13.21 9.49 2.50
CA LEU A 163 14.07 9.17 1.36
C LEU A 163 13.67 9.98 0.11
N TYR A 164 12.37 9.99 -0.19
CA TYR A 164 11.85 10.66 -1.37
C TYR A 164 11.72 12.18 -1.15
N ASN A 165 11.42 12.63 0.06
CA ASN A 165 11.36 14.06 0.39
C ASN A 165 12.74 14.68 0.67
N ALA A 166 13.82 13.90 0.74
CA ALA A 166 15.16 14.43 1.00
C ALA A 166 15.53 15.67 0.14
N PRO A 167 15.24 15.70 -1.18
CA PRO A 167 15.59 16.86 -1.99
C PRO A 167 14.82 18.14 -1.60
N MET A 168 13.68 18.04 -0.91
CA MET A 168 12.91 19.20 -0.42
C MET A 168 13.66 19.99 0.67
N TYR A 169 14.63 19.36 1.33
CA TYR A 169 15.41 19.93 2.42
C TYR A 169 16.85 20.27 2.01
N THR A 170 17.14 20.23 0.71
CA THR A 170 18.44 20.63 0.15
C THR A 170 18.47 22.13 -0.14
N GLU A 171 19.63 22.63 -0.57
CA GLU A 171 19.79 24.02 -1.04
C GLU A 171 18.88 24.35 -2.25
N TYR A 172 18.36 23.33 -2.95
CA TYR A 172 17.55 23.44 -4.17
C TYR A 172 16.23 22.64 -4.08
N PRO A 173 15.22 23.14 -3.35
CA PRO A 173 14.00 22.37 -3.09
C PRO A 173 13.13 22.16 -4.35
N ILE A 174 12.31 21.10 -4.32
CA ILE A 174 11.37 20.70 -5.40
C ILE A 174 9.95 21.29 -5.21
N TYR A 175 9.72 22.23 -4.29
CA TYR A 175 8.37 22.81 -4.12
C TYR A 175 7.90 23.50 -5.40
N PRO A 176 6.60 23.72 -5.61
CA PRO A 176 6.07 24.63 -6.63
C PRO A 176 5.85 26.07 -6.09
N ASP A 177 6.09 26.32 -4.79
CA ASP A 177 5.72 27.57 -4.11
C ASP A 177 6.91 28.17 -3.33
N ASP A 178 7.00 29.51 -3.36
CA ASP A 178 8.03 30.34 -2.72
C ASP A 178 7.93 30.36 -1.17
N SER A 179 6.98 29.62 -0.59
CA SER A 179 6.61 29.65 0.84
C SER A 179 7.63 29.04 1.81
N MET A 180 8.70 28.43 1.29
CA MET A 180 9.83 27.95 2.10
C MET A 180 10.92 29.01 2.33
N GLY A 181 10.89 30.14 1.62
CA GLY A 181 11.82 31.27 1.86
C GLY A 181 13.27 31.01 1.46
N PHE A 182 13.50 30.09 0.52
CA PHE A 182 14.82 29.85 -0.06
C PHE A 182 15.15 30.91 -1.13
N ASP A 183 16.41 31.32 -1.23
CA ASP A 183 16.89 32.41 -2.10
C ASP A 183 16.86 32.09 -3.61
N ARG A 184 16.42 30.89 -4.03
CA ARG A 184 16.42 30.42 -5.43
C ARG A 184 15.13 29.70 -5.81
N PRO A 185 14.71 29.73 -7.10
CA PRO A 185 13.38 29.33 -7.49
C PRO A 185 13.14 27.80 -7.41
N PRO A 186 11.88 27.41 -7.15
CA PRO A 186 11.43 26.03 -7.13
C PRO A 186 11.75 25.22 -8.40
N LEU A 187 11.87 23.89 -8.30
CA LEU A 187 11.89 23.02 -9.49
C LEU A 187 10.51 23.04 -10.16
N THR A 188 10.40 23.80 -11.25
CA THR A 188 9.19 23.94 -12.04
C THR A 188 9.39 23.44 -13.46
N LEU A 189 8.28 23.06 -14.10
CA LEU A 189 8.29 22.73 -15.52
C LEU A 189 8.65 23.97 -16.35
N GLY A 190 9.51 23.75 -17.34
CA GLY A 190 9.77 24.70 -18.40
C GLY A 190 8.53 24.97 -19.24
N ARG A 191 8.62 25.96 -20.14
CA ARG A 191 7.53 26.29 -21.08
C ARG A 191 7.18 25.14 -22.04
N ASP A 192 8.10 24.20 -22.21
CA ASP A 192 7.97 22.98 -23.01
C ASP A 192 7.31 21.83 -22.22
N GLY A 193 6.95 22.05 -20.96
CA GLY A 193 6.32 21.06 -20.09
C GLY A 193 7.30 20.03 -19.53
N ARG A 194 8.62 20.27 -19.61
CA ARG A 194 9.66 19.36 -19.12
C ARG A 194 10.41 19.97 -17.95
N PHE A 195 11.00 19.14 -17.09
CA PHE A 195 11.92 19.64 -16.07
C PHE A 195 13.28 19.97 -16.69
N PRO A 196 14.00 20.99 -16.18
CA PRO A 196 15.37 21.24 -16.60
C PRO A 196 16.26 20.01 -16.34
N ALA A 197 16.93 19.49 -17.37
CA ALA A 197 17.71 18.27 -17.27
C ALA A 197 18.83 18.36 -16.22
N GLU A 198 19.48 19.52 -16.06
CA GLU A 198 20.45 19.73 -14.99
C GLU A 198 19.85 19.52 -13.59
N ARG A 199 18.60 19.98 -13.38
CA ARG A 199 17.92 19.85 -12.08
C ARG A 199 17.46 18.43 -11.80
N LEU A 200 17.12 17.67 -12.84
CA LEU A 200 16.83 16.24 -12.69
C LEU A 200 18.09 15.45 -12.31
N ARG A 201 19.26 15.82 -12.84
CA ARG A 201 20.54 15.21 -12.47
C ARG A 201 20.92 15.48 -11.01
N ASP A 202 20.61 16.66 -10.48
CA ASP A 202 20.83 16.98 -9.06
C ASP A 202 20.06 16.01 -8.13
N LEU A 203 18.88 15.52 -8.55
CA LEU A 203 18.11 14.54 -7.77
C LEU A 203 18.81 13.19 -7.63
N LEU A 204 19.73 12.86 -8.54
CA LEU A 204 20.51 11.62 -8.48
C LEU A 204 21.50 11.61 -7.31
N GLU A 205 21.77 12.75 -6.66
CA GLU A 205 22.49 12.77 -5.38
C GLU A 205 21.71 12.04 -4.27
N CYS A 206 20.38 11.97 -4.38
CA CYS A 206 19.52 11.25 -3.46
C CYS A 206 19.39 9.77 -3.91
N PRO A 207 19.76 8.79 -3.06
CA PRO A 207 19.73 7.36 -3.41
C PRO A 207 18.38 6.83 -3.92
N ALA A 208 17.28 7.44 -3.44
CA ALA A 208 15.92 7.08 -3.84
C ALA A 208 15.63 7.32 -5.33
N PHE A 209 16.36 8.22 -6.00
CA PHE A 209 16.14 8.63 -7.39
C PHE A 209 17.12 8.00 -8.39
N ARG A 210 18.08 7.21 -7.90
CA ARG A 210 19.07 6.51 -8.74
C ARG A 210 18.59 5.14 -9.21
N MET A 211 18.96 4.78 -10.44
CA MET A 211 18.75 3.49 -11.10
C MET A 211 19.95 3.16 -12.02
N PRO A 212 20.45 1.91 -12.03
CA PRO A 212 20.26 0.90 -10.98
C PRO A 212 20.96 1.32 -9.69
N VAL A 213 20.48 0.84 -8.54
CA VAL A 213 21.16 0.98 -7.24
C VAL A 213 21.58 -0.40 -6.76
N ASP A 214 22.75 -0.50 -6.15
CA ASP A 214 23.21 -1.78 -5.61
C ASP A 214 22.36 -2.22 -4.40
N ARG A 215 22.31 -3.53 -4.17
CA ARG A 215 21.47 -4.11 -3.10
C ARG A 215 21.91 -3.67 -1.69
N GLU A 216 23.17 -3.26 -1.50
CA GLU A 216 23.65 -2.78 -0.19
C GLU A 216 23.04 -1.42 0.15
N GLU A 217 22.95 -0.53 -0.82
CA GLU A 217 22.31 0.76 -0.68
C GLU A 217 20.79 0.65 -0.55
N GLU A 218 20.15 -0.29 -1.25
CA GLU A 218 18.74 -0.61 -1.03
C GLU A 218 18.47 -1.17 0.37
N GLU A 219 19.34 -2.02 0.92
CA GLU A 219 19.23 -2.50 2.30
C GLU A 219 19.30 -1.35 3.31
N LYS A 220 20.17 -0.35 3.08
CA LYS A 220 20.23 0.86 3.92
C LYS A 220 18.95 1.70 3.85
N MET A 221 18.30 1.75 2.68
CA MET A 221 17.07 2.51 2.47
C MET A 221 15.82 1.80 3.01
N PHE A 222 15.67 0.53 2.69
CA PHE A 222 14.41 -0.20 2.82
C PHE A 222 14.46 -1.35 3.82
N GLY A 223 15.65 -1.77 4.24
CA GLY A 223 15.85 -2.95 5.10
C GLY A 223 15.08 -2.86 6.42
N ALA A 224 15.10 -1.71 7.10
CA ALA A 224 14.37 -1.52 8.35
C ALA A 224 12.86 -1.73 8.18
N PHE A 225 12.27 -1.20 7.10
CA PHE A 225 10.85 -1.40 6.81
C PHE A 225 10.56 -2.85 6.41
N ALA A 226 11.42 -3.48 5.61
CA ALA A 226 11.26 -4.87 5.20
C ALA A 226 11.28 -5.84 6.39
N VAL A 227 12.19 -5.63 7.34
CA VAL A 227 12.25 -6.39 8.60
C VAL A 227 10.97 -6.21 9.41
N TRP A 228 10.53 -4.96 9.59
CA TRP A 228 9.27 -4.70 10.30
C TRP A 228 8.06 -5.35 9.61
N LEU A 229 7.94 -5.23 8.29
CA LEU A 229 6.83 -5.80 7.54
C LEU A 229 6.80 -7.32 7.66
N ARG A 230 7.97 -7.97 7.52
CA ARG A 230 8.13 -9.41 7.71
C ARG A 230 7.68 -9.83 9.11
N ASP A 231 8.22 -9.19 10.14
CA ASP A 231 7.95 -9.56 11.52
C ASP A 231 6.48 -9.28 11.89
N ASN A 232 5.88 -8.21 11.36
CA ASN A 232 4.47 -7.88 11.53
C ASN A 232 3.55 -8.91 10.87
N ILE A 233 3.85 -9.35 9.63
CA ILE A 233 3.08 -10.39 8.94
C ILE A 233 3.18 -11.71 9.70
N LEU A 234 4.40 -12.12 10.07
CA LEU A 234 4.66 -13.42 10.71
C LEU A 234 4.26 -13.45 12.19
N ALA A 235 3.91 -12.31 12.79
CA ALA A 235 3.33 -12.27 14.13
C ALA A 235 1.94 -12.94 14.17
N ASP A 236 1.19 -12.92 13.06
CA ASP A 236 -0.10 -13.61 12.93
C ASP A 236 0.10 -15.13 12.79
N GLN A 237 0.15 -15.82 13.94
CA GLN A 237 0.31 -17.27 13.96
C GLN A 237 -0.85 -18.01 13.29
N ALA A 238 -2.06 -17.44 13.28
CA ALA A 238 -3.20 -18.08 12.66
C ALA A 238 -3.07 -18.04 11.12
N ALA A 239 -2.67 -16.91 10.55
CA ALA A 239 -2.39 -16.81 9.12
C ALA A 239 -1.25 -17.74 8.68
N ARG A 240 -0.16 -17.81 9.46
CA ARG A 240 0.95 -18.74 9.21
C ARG A 240 0.52 -20.20 9.20
N GLN A 241 -0.24 -20.60 10.22
CA GLN A 241 -0.76 -21.97 10.32
C GLN A 241 -1.69 -22.32 9.16
N ARG A 242 -2.58 -21.40 8.76
CA ARG A 242 -3.45 -21.61 7.59
C ARG A 242 -2.63 -21.79 6.31
N MET A 243 -1.67 -20.90 6.04
CA MET A 243 -0.83 -21.02 4.84
C MET A 243 -0.02 -22.32 4.84
N ALA A 244 0.54 -22.72 5.98
CA ALA A 244 1.25 -24.00 6.10
C ALA A 244 0.33 -25.20 5.84
N GLN A 245 -0.92 -25.18 6.32
CA GLN A 245 -1.92 -26.23 6.04
C GLN A 245 -2.27 -26.28 4.56
N HIS A 246 -2.47 -25.13 3.90
CA HIS A 246 -2.73 -25.07 2.46
C HIS A 246 -1.58 -25.69 1.64
N HIS A 247 -0.34 -25.41 1.99
CA HIS A 247 0.83 -26.03 1.35
C HIS A 247 0.93 -27.53 1.61
N GLN A 248 0.71 -27.98 2.85
CA GLN A 248 0.74 -29.41 3.19
C GLN A 248 -0.35 -30.20 2.48
N ASN A 249 -1.55 -29.62 2.38
CA ASN A 249 -2.71 -30.25 1.77
C ASN A 249 -2.79 -30.04 0.26
N LYS A 250 -1.93 -29.18 -0.30
CA LYS A 250 -1.95 -28.77 -1.71
C LYS A 250 -3.32 -28.19 -2.11
N THR A 251 -3.81 -27.24 -1.34
CA THR A 251 -5.08 -26.53 -1.60
C THR A 251 -4.86 -25.02 -1.62
N GLY A 252 -5.79 -24.25 -2.20
CA GLY A 252 -5.67 -22.80 -2.32
C GLY A 252 -4.30 -22.40 -2.89
N ARG A 253 -3.66 -21.37 -2.32
CA ARG A 253 -2.30 -20.92 -2.69
C ARG A 253 -1.20 -21.97 -2.55
N GLY A 254 -1.41 -23.02 -1.75
CA GLY A 254 -0.52 -24.19 -1.75
C GLY A 254 -0.48 -24.93 -3.09
N LEU A 255 -1.51 -24.79 -3.93
CA LEU A 255 -1.51 -25.27 -5.30
C LEU A 255 -0.54 -24.49 -6.18
N CYS A 256 -0.31 -23.18 -6.00
CA CYS A 256 0.60 -22.42 -6.88
C CYS A 256 2.04 -22.95 -6.81
N CYS A 257 2.48 -23.38 -5.62
CA CYS A 257 3.80 -23.99 -5.40
C CYS A 257 3.93 -25.37 -6.06
N VAL A 258 2.84 -26.14 -6.15
CA VAL A 258 2.83 -27.50 -6.72
C VAL A 258 2.43 -27.51 -8.20
N CYS A 259 1.59 -26.59 -8.65
CA CYS A 259 1.02 -26.50 -10.00
C CYS A 259 1.83 -25.61 -10.94
N ASN A 260 3.01 -25.18 -10.50
CA ASN A 260 4.15 -25.02 -11.42
C ASN A 260 4.58 -26.40 -12.01
N LEU A 261 3.73 -27.43 -12.00
CA LEU A 261 3.92 -28.77 -12.53
C LEU A 261 2.74 -29.13 -13.46
N ASP A 262 3.10 -29.80 -14.56
CA ASP A 262 2.29 -30.40 -15.64
C ASP A 262 1.66 -29.46 -16.67
N TYR A 263 2.49 -29.02 -17.62
CA TYR A 263 2.09 -28.61 -18.97
C TYR A 263 1.53 -29.76 -19.83
N SER A 264 1.45 -30.98 -19.29
CA SER A 264 0.85 -32.13 -19.96
C SER A 264 -0.49 -32.46 -19.31
N HIS A 265 -1.55 -32.40 -20.10
CA HIS A 265 -2.90 -32.95 -19.85
C HIS A 265 -4.03 -31.91 -19.84
N SER A 266 -4.20 -31.24 -20.98
CA SER A 266 -5.56 -31.12 -21.53
C SER A 266 -5.49 -31.31 -23.05
N ASP A 267 -5.93 -32.49 -23.46
CA ASP A 267 -6.54 -32.80 -24.75
C ASP A 267 -5.70 -32.60 -26.04
N GLY A 268 -5.03 -33.69 -26.45
CA GLY A 268 -4.83 -34.03 -27.87
C GLY A 268 -3.50 -33.61 -28.50
N GLU A 269 -2.65 -34.60 -28.76
CA GLU A 269 -1.61 -34.60 -29.80
C GLU A 269 -0.61 -33.42 -29.82
N HIS A 270 0.22 -33.29 -28.78
CA HIS A 270 1.56 -32.69 -28.96
C HIS A 270 2.65 -33.63 -28.46
N SER A 271 3.65 -33.81 -29.33
CA SER A 271 4.72 -34.79 -29.26
C SER A 271 5.64 -34.59 -28.06
N SER A 272 5.97 -35.71 -27.44
CA SER A 272 6.76 -35.89 -26.23
C SER A 272 8.27 -35.76 -26.42
N ASP A 273 8.78 -34.64 -26.96
CA ASP A 273 10.24 -34.47 -27.15
C ASP A 273 10.85 -33.15 -26.64
N ASP A 274 10.09 -32.24 -26.01
CA ASP A 274 10.67 -31.08 -25.31
C ASP A 274 10.70 -31.31 -23.78
N SER A 275 11.60 -32.19 -23.36
CA SER A 275 11.94 -32.40 -21.96
C SER A 275 13.01 -31.39 -21.52
N SER A 276 12.66 -30.21 -20.99
CA SER A 276 13.62 -29.46 -20.15
C SER A 276 13.07 -28.33 -19.26
N TRP A 277 11.76 -28.05 -19.22
CA TRP A 277 11.24 -26.98 -18.36
C TRP A 277 10.16 -27.52 -17.43
N GLU A 278 10.58 -28.05 -16.28
CA GLU A 278 9.72 -28.11 -15.11
C GLU A 278 9.71 -26.69 -14.51
N PRO A 279 8.56 -25.99 -14.48
CA PRO A 279 8.51 -24.70 -13.81
C PRO A 279 8.90 -24.89 -12.34
N GLU A 280 10.05 -24.38 -11.91
CA GLU A 280 10.36 -24.30 -10.49
C GLU A 280 9.54 -23.16 -9.86
N CYS A 281 9.12 -23.30 -8.60
CA CYS A 281 8.51 -22.19 -7.85
C CYS A 281 9.44 -20.97 -7.90
N ALA A 282 8.88 -19.80 -8.25
CA ALA A 282 9.64 -18.55 -8.36
C ALA A 282 10.21 -18.04 -7.03
N LEU A 283 9.73 -18.58 -5.91
CA LEU A 283 10.11 -18.16 -4.56
C LEU A 283 11.23 -19.05 -4.00
N ALA A 284 12.21 -18.41 -3.36
CA ALA A 284 13.27 -19.08 -2.63
C ALA A 284 12.98 -19.10 -1.11
N ASP A 285 13.56 -20.07 -0.42
CA ASP A 285 13.60 -20.05 1.04
C ASP A 285 14.60 -18.98 1.51
N VAL A 286 14.12 -18.03 2.31
CA VAL A 286 14.91 -16.89 2.80
C VAL A 286 14.98 -16.92 4.33
N ASP A 287 16.14 -16.58 4.90
CA ASP A 287 16.35 -16.41 6.33
C ASP A 287 15.91 -17.62 7.21
N GLY A 288 15.93 -18.84 6.65
CA GLY A 288 15.52 -20.06 7.36
C GLY A 288 14.02 -20.15 7.65
N LEU A 289 13.20 -19.33 6.99
CA LEU A 289 11.74 -19.40 7.04
C LEU A 289 11.23 -20.67 6.35
N GLN A 290 10.03 -21.11 6.73
CA GLN A 290 9.33 -22.15 5.99
C GLN A 290 8.90 -21.61 4.63
N HIS A 291 8.89 -22.45 3.59
CA HIS A 291 8.46 -22.04 2.26
C HIS A 291 7.07 -21.38 2.24
N SER A 292 6.13 -21.90 3.04
CA SER A 292 4.79 -21.32 3.22
C SER A 292 4.81 -19.93 3.87
N ASP A 293 5.77 -19.64 4.74
CA ASP A 293 5.93 -18.29 5.30
C ASP A 293 6.35 -17.31 4.19
N THR A 294 7.21 -17.74 3.24
CA THR A 294 7.59 -16.94 2.07
C THR A 294 6.39 -16.60 1.17
N HIS A 295 5.51 -17.57 0.90
CA HIS A 295 4.27 -17.33 0.16
C HIS A 295 3.35 -16.35 0.88
N LEU A 296 3.20 -16.47 2.21
CA LEU A 296 2.42 -15.53 2.99
C LEU A 296 2.97 -14.09 2.92
N LEU A 297 4.30 -13.94 2.96
CA LEU A 297 4.96 -12.64 2.82
C LEU A 297 4.71 -12.04 1.44
N ILE A 298 4.95 -12.80 0.38
CA ILE A 298 4.75 -12.33 -1.00
C ILE A 298 3.31 -11.98 -1.26
N TRP A 299 2.37 -12.78 -0.78
CA TRP A 299 0.95 -12.50 -0.94
C TRP A 299 0.58 -11.12 -0.41
N HIS A 300 1.07 -10.75 0.78
CA HIS A 300 0.85 -9.42 1.33
C HIS A 300 1.57 -8.29 0.57
N VAL A 301 2.80 -8.52 0.10
CA VAL A 301 3.53 -7.53 -0.72
C VAL A 301 2.79 -7.27 -2.03
N MET A 302 2.28 -8.31 -2.68
CA MET A 302 1.55 -8.21 -3.94
C MET A 302 0.17 -7.56 -3.74
N GLN A 303 -0.51 -7.81 -2.62
CA GLN A 303 -1.71 -7.07 -2.22
C GLN A 303 -1.43 -5.57 -2.04
N MET A 304 -0.32 -5.21 -1.37
CA MET A 304 0.09 -3.81 -1.19
C MET A 304 0.36 -3.12 -2.52
N LEU A 305 1.10 -3.77 -3.42
CA LEU A 305 1.42 -3.27 -4.77
C LEU A 305 0.13 -3.01 -5.58
N ARG A 306 -0.77 -4.00 -5.60
CA ARG A 306 -2.03 -3.88 -6.35
C ARG A 306 -2.91 -2.75 -5.81
N VAL A 307 -3.02 -2.62 -4.49
CA VAL A 307 -3.78 -1.54 -3.85
C VAL A 307 -3.15 -0.18 -4.12
N GLN A 308 -1.82 -0.06 -4.08
CA GLN A 308 -1.11 1.17 -4.40
C GLN A 308 -1.46 1.67 -5.81
N GLY A 309 -1.39 0.82 -6.83
CA GLY A 309 -1.77 1.17 -8.20
C GLY A 309 -3.24 1.62 -8.33
N ARG A 310 -4.14 1.04 -7.52
CA ARG A 310 -5.56 1.44 -7.49
C ARG A 310 -5.81 2.75 -6.76
N ILE A 311 -5.13 2.99 -5.64
CA ILE A 311 -5.20 4.26 -4.89
C ILE A 311 -4.73 5.42 -5.78
N GLN A 312 -3.64 5.24 -6.51
CA GLN A 312 -3.12 6.26 -7.43
C GLN A 312 -4.17 6.68 -8.46
N ARG A 313 -4.87 5.72 -9.07
CA ARG A 313 -5.96 6.02 -10.02
C ARG A 313 -7.16 6.67 -9.34
N LEU A 314 -7.50 6.25 -8.13
CA LEU A 314 -8.61 6.83 -7.37
C LEU A 314 -8.37 8.30 -7.05
N ILE A 315 -7.14 8.64 -6.66
CA ILE A 315 -6.73 10.04 -6.45
C ILE A 315 -6.82 10.81 -7.78
N ALA A 316 -6.23 10.28 -8.85
CA ALA A 316 -6.21 10.95 -10.17
C ALA A 316 -7.61 11.18 -10.80
N LEU A 317 -8.60 10.33 -10.50
CA LEU A 317 -9.96 10.41 -11.05
C LEU A 317 -10.95 11.16 -10.14
N SER A 318 -10.54 11.59 -8.95
CA SER A 318 -11.43 12.32 -8.04
C SER A 318 -11.68 13.75 -8.57
N PRO A 319 -12.94 14.20 -8.73
CA PRO A 319 -13.23 15.50 -9.33
C PRO A 319 -12.70 16.66 -8.48
N ILE A 320 -11.94 17.57 -9.11
CA ILE A 320 -11.45 18.82 -8.51
C ILE A 320 -12.62 19.78 -8.37
N GLU A 321 -13.26 19.79 -7.21
CA GLU A 321 -14.16 20.88 -6.84
C GLU A 321 -13.39 21.92 -6.02
N SER A 322 -13.19 23.10 -6.61
CA SER A 322 -12.77 24.30 -5.89
C SER A 322 -13.92 24.77 -5.00
N THR A 323 -14.04 24.27 -3.77
CA THR A 323 -15.02 24.80 -2.80
C THR A 323 -14.36 25.84 -1.90
N PRO A 324 -14.65 27.15 -2.04
CA PRO A 324 -14.00 28.20 -1.26
C PRO A 324 -14.61 28.41 0.13
N ASN A 325 -15.65 27.67 0.54
CA ASN A 325 -16.39 27.91 1.77
C ASN A 325 -16.97 26.62 2.34
N LEU A 326 -16.14 25.78 2.94
CA LEU A 326 -16.65 24.75 3.85
C LEU A 326 -16.69 25.38 5.25
N ASP A 327 -17.89 25.52 5.80
CA ASP A 327 -18.06 25.96 7.19
C ASP A 327 -17.30 24.99 8.13
N PRO A 328 -16.49 25.50 9.08
CA PRO A 328 -15.54 24.69 9.86
C PRO A 328 -16.06 23.49 10.69
N PRO A 329 -17.32 23.39 11.17
CA PRO A 329 -17.61 22.39 12.21
C PRO A 329 -18.03 20.99 11.71
N ALA A 330 -18.13 20.75 10.40
CA ALA A 330 -18.74 19.51 9.87
C ALA A 330 -17.75 18.40 9.43
N HIS A 331 -16.44 18.64 9.47
CA HIS A 331 -15.45 17.73 8.88
C HIS A 331 -14.52 17.10 9.94
N ARG A 332 -14.07 15.87 9.69
CA ARG A 332 -12.91 15.27 10.37
C ARG A 332 -11.71 15.36 9.42
N THR A 333 -10.59 15.88 9.91
CA THR A 333 -9.35 15.98 9.14
C THR A 333 -8.36 14.94 9.65
N ILE A 334 -7.69 14.23 8.74
CA ILE A 334 -6.63 13.30 9.08
C ILE A 334 -5.42 13.48 8.15
N PRO A 335 -4.19 13.38 8.68
CA PRO A 335 -3.01 13.30 7.84
C PRO A 335 -2.89 11.90 7.23
N VAL A 336 -2.52 11.84 5.97
CA VAL A 336 -2.28 10.62 5.20
C VAL A 336 -1.05 10.82 4.33
N VAL A 337 -0.17 9.83 4.26
CA VAL A 337 0.94 9.83 3.31
C VAL A 337 0.63 8.80 2.23
N PHE A 338 0.40 9.25 1.00
CA PHE A 338 0.12 8.35 -0.12
C PHE A 338 1.41 7.87 -0.76
N PHE A 339 1.43 6.59 -1.11
CA PHE A 339 2.50 6.00 -1.90
C PHE A 339 2.54 6.67 -3.29
N ASN A 340 3.74 6.90 -3.84
CA ASN A 340 4.02 7.74 -5.04
C ASN A 340 3.82 9.26 -4.86
N GLN A 341 3.41 9.73 -3.68
CA GLN A 341 3.44 11.15 -3.34
C GLN A 341 4.47 11.44 -2.26
N PHE A 342 4.61 10.53 -1.28
CA PHE A 342 5.56 10.58 -0.16
C PHE A 342 5.48 11.82 0.74
N GLN A 343 4.61 12.78 0.43
CA GLN A 343 4.26 13.95 1.23
C GLN A 343 3.00 13.70 2.04
N VAL A 344 2.83 14.46 3.12
CA VAL A 344 1.56 14.46 3.83
C VAL A 344 0.45 15.14 3.02
N ARG A 345 -0.74 14.55 3.10
CA ARG A 345 -2.01 15.12 2.65
C ARG A 345 -2.99 15.14 3.80
N GLU A 346 -3.73 16.23 3.91
CA GLU A 346 -4.88 16.29 4.81
C GLU A 346 -6.11 15.83 4.04
N VAL A 347 -6.77 14.78 4.53
CA VAL A 347 -8.03 14.27 3.99
C VAL A 347 -9.17 14.74 4.88
N HIS A 348 -10.18 15.36 4.27
CA HIS A 348 -11.36 15.85 4.99
C HIS A 348 -12.58 14.95 4.75
N LEU A 349 -13.09 14.35 5.83
CA LEU A 349 -14.29 13.53 5.80
C LEU A 349 -15.50 14.31 6.30
N THR A 350 -16.58 14.36 5.53
CA THR A 350 -17.87 14.91 5.98
C THR A 350 -18.49 13.99 7.05
N LYS A 351 -19.14 14.56 8.07
CA LYS A 351 -19.78 13.79 9.16
C LYS A 351 -20.89 12.83 8.70
N ASN A 352 -21.49 13.04 7.52
CA ASN A 352 -22.47 12.19 6.86
C ASN A 352 -22.23 12.20 5.34
N PRO A 353 -21.36 11.34 4.78
CA PRO A 353 -21.08 11.36 3.35
C PRO A 353 -22.16 10.60 2.57
N PRO A 354 -22.93 11.23 1.65
CA PRO A 354 -23.64 10.49 0.60
C PRO A 354 -22.66 9.95 -0.45
N ARG A 355 -21.44 10.50 -0.52
CA ARG A 355 -20.35 10.11 -1.44
C ARG A 355 -18.98 10.39 -0.81
N MET A 356 -17.97 9.65 -1.28
CA MET A 356 -16.58 9.81 -0.92
C MET A 356 -15.98 11.04 -1.59
N ASP A 357 -15.27 11.83 -0.81
CA ASP A 357 -14.49 12.95 -1.31
C ASP A 357 -13.06 12.76 -0.81
N LEU A 358 -12.21 12.21 -1.69
CA LEU A 358 -10.79 11.96 -1.39
C LEU A 358 -9.92 13.17 -1.74
N ARG A 359 -10.53 14.34 -1.96
CA ARG A 359 -9.81 15.57 -2.29
C ARG A 359 -8.64 15.78 -1.32
N PRO A 360 -7.41 15.94 -1.81
CA PRO A 360 -6.36 16.52 -1.01
C PRO A 360 -6.70 17.99 -0.81
N THR A 361 -7.03 18.37 0.41
CA THR A 361 -6.79 19.76 0.79
C THR A 361 -5.30 19.90 0.98
N THR A 362 -4.63 20.35 -0.08
CA THR A 362 -3.60 21.35 0.17
C THR A 362 -4.28 22.49 0.92
N HIS A 363 -4.15 22.51 2.25
CA HIS A 363 -3.87 23.78 2.89
C HIS A 363 -2.52 24.26 2.32
N SER A 364 -2.53 24.68 1.05
CA SER A 364 -1.82 25.90 0.75
C SER A 364 -2.28 26.86 1.82
N ILE A 365 -1.35 27.31 2.64
CA ILE A 365 -1.38 28.67 3.13
C ILE A 365 -2.06 29.50 2.04
N VAL A 366 -3.24 30.05 2.36
CA VAL A 366 -4.12 30.77 1.44
C VAL A 366 -3.28 31.65 0.51
N HIS A 367 -3.09 31.20 -0.73
CA HIS A 367 -2.62 32.04 -1.80
C HIS A 367 -3.78 32.20 -2.78
N ARG A 368 -4.36 33.41 -2.74
CA ARG A 368 -5.33 33.94 -3.71
C ARG A 368 -5.00 33.42 -5.12
N ARG A 369 -5.81 32.51 -5.65
CA ARG A 369 -5.87 32.24 -7.09
C ARG A 369 -6.17 33.57 -7.80
N ARG A 370 -5.20 34.09 -8.56
CA ARG A 370 -5.50 34.99 -9.68
C ARG A 370 -6.08 34.15 -10.81
N PRO A 371 -7.10 34.64 -11.53
CA PRO A 371 -7.73 33.89 -12.60
C PRO A 371 -6.89 34.03 -13.86
N TYR A 372 -6.13 33.00 -14.24
CA TYR A 372 -5.61 32.91 -15.60
C TYR A 372 -5.43 31.45 -16.06
N SER A 373 -5.97 31.19 -17.25
CA SER A 373 -5.67 30.08 -18.16
C SER A 373 -6.23 28.69 -17.84
N ALA A 374 -7.33 28.36 -18.52
CA ALA A 374 -8.01 27.07 -18.54
C ALA A 374 -7.22 25.91 -19.24
N TYR A 375 -5.90 25.96 -19.21
CA TYR A 375 -5.02 24.92 -19.77
C TYR A 375 -3.88 24.48 -18.82
N THR A 376 -3.80 25.06 -17.61
CA THR A 376 -2.75 24.76 -16.62
C THR A 376 -3.26 24.07 -15.36
N ASP A 377 -4.58 23.81 -15.26
CA ASP A 377 -5.26 23.31 -14.06
C ASP A 377 -5.28 21.76 -13.92
N VAL A 378 -4.48 21.02 -14.69
CA VAL A 378 -4.39 19.53 -14.61
C VAL A 378 -3.22 19.06 -13.72
N PHE A 379 -2.36 19.96 -13.24
CA PHE A 379 -1.00 19.58 -12.79
C PHE A 379 -0.67 19.78 -11.30
N ASP A 380 -1.64 20.16 -10.45
CA ASP A 380 -1.34 20.35 -9.01
C ASP A 380 -1.21 19.04 -8.20
N GLU A 381 -1.70 17.91 -8.71
CA GLU A 381 -1.60 16.58 -8.04
C GLU A 381 -0.74 15.58 -8.82
N GLY A 382 -0.23 15.98 -10.00
CA GLY A 382 0.59 15.17 -10.90
C GLY A 382 2.10 15.37 -10.76
N ASN A 383 2.56 16.32 -9.94
CA ASN A 383 3.96 16.73 -9.95
C ASN A 383 4.93 15.62 -9.49
N TRP A 384 4.59 14.81 -8.47
CA TRP A 384 5.53 13.83 -7.94
C TRP A 384 5.66 12.56 -8.77
N THR A 385 4.55 11.99 -9.23
CA THR A 385 4.59 10.83 -10.16
C THR A 385 5.24 11.24 -11.48
N TYR A 386 4.90 12.42 -12.00
CA TYR A 386 5.53 12.93 -13.21
C TYR A 386 7.01 13.24 -13.00
N LEU A 387 7.40 13.76 -11.84
CA LEU A 387 8.81 13.96 -11.49
C LEU A 387 9.58 12.64 -11.47
N LEU A 388 9.07 11.61 -10.80
CA LEU A 388 9.72 10.29 -10.77
C LEU A 388 9.86 9.72 -12.17
N TYR A 389 8.81 9.84 -12.99
CA TYR A 389 8.85 9.46 -14.40
C TYR A 389 9.92 10.26 -15.18
N SER A 390 9.92 11.58 -15.09
CA SER A 390 10.90 12.44 -15.75
C SER A 390 12.33 12.15 -15.30
N VAL A 391 12.55 11.85 -14.02
CA VAL A 391 13.88 11.42 -13.54
C VAL A 391 14.31 10.12 -14.23
N VAL A 392 13.40 9.17 -14.49
CA VAL A 392 13.74 7.93 -15.23
C VAL A 392 13.99 8.20 -16.71
N THR A 393 13.23 9.10 -17.34
CA THR A 393 13.27 9.27 -18.81
C THR A 393 14.16 10.42 -19.29
N GLU A 394 14.51 11.39 -18.43
CA GLU A 394 15.14 12.66 -18.83
C GLU A 394 16.41 13.03 -18.02
N SER A 395 16.81 12.25 -17.00
CA SER A 395 18.01 12.57 -16.17
C SER A 395 19.33 11.98 -16.70
N ASP A 396 19.33 11.33 -17.86
CA ASP A 396 20.46 10.60 -18.45
C ASP A 396 20.95 9.37 -17.64
N GLN A 397 20.27 9.00 -16.54
CA GLN A 397 20.59 7.77 -15.81
C GLN A 397 20.19 6.52 -16.61
N PRO A 398 20.89 5.37 -16.43
CA PRO A 398 20.47 4.12 -17.03
C PRO A 398 19.09 3.71 -16.51
N ASN A 399 18.10 3.65 -17.41
CA ASN A 399 16.75 3.16 -17.14
C ASN A 399 16.50 1.77 -17.74
N THR A 400 17.56 1.11 -18.18
CA THR A 400 17.56 -0.26 -18.70
C THR A 400 18.70 -1.07 -18.10
N TYR A 401 18.49 -2.38 -17.95
CA TYR A 401 19.54 -3.31 -17.56
C TYR A 401 20.59 -3.39 -18.66
N ARG A 402 21.87 -3.17 -18.32
CA ARG A 402 22.97 -3.11 -19.32
C ARG A 402 23.12 -4.38 -20.15
N GLU A 403 22.82 -5.53 -19.55
CA GLU A 403 23.02 -6.85 -20.15
C GLU A 403 21.93 -7.21 -21.16
N THR A 404 20.69 -6.77 -20.91
CA THR A 404 19.52 -7.20 -21.67
C THR A 404 18.82 -6.07 -22.42
N GLY A 405 19.10 -4.82 -22.09
CA GLY A 405 18.43 -3.64 -22.64
C GLY A 405 16.98 -3.46 -22.16
N ALA A 406 16.49 -4.35 -21.31
CA ALA A 406 15.14 -4.32 -20.78
C ALA A 406 14.96 -3.18 -19.76
N PRO A 407 13.76 -2.58 -19.65
CA PRO A 407 13.50 -1.48 -18.72
C PRO A 407 13.69 -1.92 -17.26
N THR A 408 14.28 -1.05 -16.46
CA THR A 408 14.36 -1.27 -15.01
C THR A 408 13.03 -0.98 -14.32
N THR A 409 12.84 -1.50 -13.11
CA THR A 409 11.66 -1.20 -12.29
C THR A 409 11.47 0.30 -12.09
N PRO A 410 10.26 0.86 -12.26
CA PRO A 410 10.00 2.28 -12.03
C PRO A 410 10.41 2.75 -10.63
N LEU A 411 10.87 4.00 -10.50
CA LEU A 411 11.39 4.55 -9.23
C LEU A 411 10.37 4.48 -8.10
N GLU A 412 9.10 4.68 -8.42
CA GLU A 412 8.00 4.60 -7.48
C GLU A 412 7.72 3.17 -7.02
N LEU A 413 8.15 2.14 -7.77
CA LEU A 413 7.96 0.72 -7.42
C LEU A 413 9.23 0.06 -6.85
N LYS A 414 10.32 0.82 -6.69
CA LYS A 414 11.62 0.31 -6.23
C LYS A 414 11.56 -0.41 -4.88
N LEU A 415 10.76 0.09 -3.94
CA LEU A 415 10.54 -0.60 -2.65
C LEU A 415 9.98 -2.01 -2.87
N PHE A 416 9.04 -2.18 -3.80
CA PHE A 416 8.41 -3.47 -4.04
C PHE A 416 9.40 -4.46 -4.67
N ASP A 417 10.20 -4.05 -5.66
CA ASP A 417 11.27 -4.91 -6.19
C ASP A 417 12.25 -5.36 -5.09
N TYR A 418 12.65 -4.43 -4.23
CA TYR A 418 13.49 -4.74 -3.08
C TYR A 418 12.83 -5.73 -2.12
N LEU A 419 11.55 -5.54 -1.78
CA LEU A 419 10.82 -6.44 -0.88
C LEU A 419 10.71 -7.86 -1.47
N LEU A 420 10.45 -8.00 -2.76
CA LEU A 420 10.39 -9.30 -3.44
C LEU A 420 11.74 -10.02 -3.39
N TRP A 421 12.82 -9.30 -3.68
CA TRP A 421 14.17 -9.84 -3.58
C TRP A 421 14.52 -10.23 -2.14
N ARG A 422 14.31 -9.31 -1.20
CA ARG A 422 14.74 -9.46 0.19
C ARG A 422 13.94 -10.51 0.96
N LEU A 423 12.63 -10.62 0.69
CA LEU A 423 11.73 -11.49 1.45
C LEU A 423 11.52 -12.86 0.81
N ALA A 424 11.76 -13.00 -0.50
CA ALA A 424 11.50 -14.26 -1.20
C ALA A 424 12.56 -14.65 -2.24
N GLY A 425 13.64 -13.89 -2.39
CA GLY A 425 14.62 -14.14 -3.45
C GLY A 425 13.99 -14.12 -4.84
N ALA A 426 12.95 -13.29 -5.03
CA ALA A 426 12.18 -13.20 -6.26
C ALA A 426 12.39 -11.83 -6.93
N ARG A 427 12.06 -11.74 -8.22
CA ARG A 427 12.10 -10.49 -9.01
C ARG A 427 11.00 -10.50 -10.06
N PHE A 428 10.68 -9.33 -10.60
CA PHE A 428 9.87 -9.26 -11.82
C PHE A 428 10.64 -9.77 -13.05
N PRO A 429 9.94 -10.28 -14.08
CA PRO A 429 10.50 -10.47 -15.41
C PRO A 429 11.10 -9.16 -15.95
N LEU A 430 12.16 -9.25 -16.75
CA LEU A 430 12.90 -8.09 -17.24
C LEU A 430 12.04 -7.14 -18.08
N ASN A 431 11.12 -7.69 -18.88
CA ASN A 431 10.23 -6.91 -19.74
C ASN A 431 8.90 -6.54 -19.06
N TYR A 432 8.73 -6.83 -17.77
CA TYR A 432 7.46 -6.62 -17.06
C TYR A 432 7.02 -5.15 -17.01
N PHE A 433 7.97 -4.23 -17.08
CA PHE A 433 7.72 -2.79 -17.12
C PHE A 433 7.95 -2.19 -18.52
N GLN A 434 7.78 -2.99 -19.58
CA GLN A 434 7.89 -2.49 -20.94
C GLN A 434 6.73 -1.56 -21.32
N TYR A 435 7.06 -0.54 -22.10
CA TYR A 435 6.08 0.36 -22.70
C TYR A 435 5.41 -0.33 -23.88
N SER A 436 4.09 -0.24 -23.96
CA SER A 436 3.35 -0.54 -25.18
C SER A 436 2.96 0.77 -25.87
N ASP A 437 2.67 0.71 -27.18
CA ASP A 437 2.26 1.89 -27.96
C ASP A 437 1.00 2.58 -27.41
N SER A 438 0.19 1.89 -26.59
CA SER A 438 -1.06 2.40 -26.04
C SER A 438 -1.08 2.58 -24.52
N GLU A 439 -0.22 1.88 -23.77
CA GLU A 439 -0.24 1.89 -22.30
C GLU A 439 1.16 1.80 -21.68
N LEU A 440 1.37 2.62 -20.65
CA LEU A 440 2.56 2.58 -19.79
C LEU A 440 2.49 1.31 -18.92
N TYR A 441 3.47 0.43 -19.03
CA TYR A 441 3.59 -0.81 -18.23
C TYR A 441 2.37 -1.74 -18.38
N ALA A 442 2.08 -2.21 -19.61
CA ALA A 442 0.88 -3.01 -19.90
C ALA A 442 0.72 -4.24 -18.98
N ASP A 443 1.80 -4.94 -18.68
CA ASP A 443 1.81 -6.12 -17.80
C ASP A 443 1.54 -5.76 -16.34
N TYR A 444 2.23 -4.75 -15.81
CA TYR A 444 1.92 -4.20 -14.48
C TYR A 444 0.48 -3.70 -14.37
N MET A 445 -0.04 -3.05 -15.41
CA MET A 445 -1.41 -2.55 -15.42
C MET A 445 -2.41 -3.70 -15.46
N THR A 446 -2.10 -4.78 -16.18
CA THR A 446 -2.86 -6.04 -16.18
C THR A 446 -2.88 -6.62 -14.77
N PHE A 447 -1.74 -6.71 -14.09
CA PHE A 447 -1.68 -7.16 -12.69
C PHE A 447 -2.49 -6.28 -11.72
N VAL A 448 -2.41 -4.95 -11.83
CA VAL A 448 -3.22 -4.03 -11.00
C VAL A 448 -4.72 -4.22 -11.24
N HIS A 449 -5.08 -4.75 -12.41
CA HIS A 449 -6.43 -5.17 -12.77
C HIS A 449 -6.78 -6.59 -12.34
N THR A 450 -5.84 -7.42 -11.90
CA THR A 450 -6.14 -8.75 -11.38
C THR A 450 -6.79 -8.68 -9.99
N PHE A 451 -7.86 -9.46 -9.78
CA PHE A 451 -8.73 -9.38 -8.61
C PHE A 451 -8.56 -10.53 -7.62
N THR A 452 -8.10 -11.66 -8.14
CA THR A 452 -7.92 -12.94 -7.49
C THR A 452 -6.89 -12.91 -6.34
N ILE A 453 -6.06 -11.86 -6.26
CA ILE A 453 -5.06 -11.67 -5.21
C ILE A 453 -5.68 -11.45 -3.82
N PHE A 454 -6.97 -11.11 -3.72
CA PHE A 454 -7.68 -10.97 -2.43
C PHE A 454 -8.60 -12.15 -2.11
N ALA A 455 -8.77 -13.09 -3.04
CA ALA A 455 -9.68 -14.21 -2.92
C ALA A 455 -9.29 -15.16 -1.77
N SER A 456 -10.29 -15.75 -1.10
CA SER A 456 -10.10 -16.76 -0.06
C SER A 456 -9.50 -18.06 -0.60
N ASP A 457 -8.65 -18.69 0.24
CA ASP A 457 -8.09 -20.03 0.02
C ASP A 457 -9.06 -21.16 0.43
N GLU A 458 -10.17 -20.83 1.10
CA GLU A 458 -11.09 -21.83 1.67
C GLU A 458 -12.11 -22.40 0.68
N VAL A 459 -12.17 -21.86 -0.55
CA VAL A 459 -13.11 -22.32 -1.57
C VAL A 459 -12.52 -23.49 -2.35
N GLU A 460 -13.00 -24.71 -2.05
CA GLU A 460 -12.42 -25.98 -2.55
C GLU A 460 -12.38 -26.12 -4.08
N SER A 461 -13.27 -25.46 -4.82
CA SER A 461 -13.38 -25.60 -6.28
C SER A 461 -12.50 -24.62 -7.07
N ARG A 462 -11.73 -23.76 -6.40
CA ARG A 462 -10.97 -22.72 -7.08
C ARG A 462 -9.72 -23.23 -7.75
N ALA A 463 -9.48 -22.75 -8.97
CA ALA A 463 -8.23 -22.99 -9.68
C ALA A 463 -7.28 -21.77 -9.57
N PRO A 464 -5.96 -21.99 -9.41
CA PRO A 464 -4.99 -20.90 -9.49
C PRO A 464 -4.97 -20.30 -10.91
N VAL A 465 -4.52 -19.05 -11.04
CA VAL A 465 -4.32 -18.40 -12.35
C VAL A 465 -3.35 -19.22 -13.19
N ARG A 466 -3.84 -19.77 -14.31
CA ARG A 466 -3.05 -20.60 -15.25
C ARG A 466 -2.48 -19.84 -16.44
N ASP A 467 -3.14 -18.76 -16.87
CA ASP A 467 -2.71 -17.89 -17.97
C ASP A 467 -2.84 -16.41 -17.60
N PHE A 468 -1.86 -15.61 -18.02
CA PHE A 468 -1.69 -14.18 -17.73
C PHE A 468 -2.92 -13.31 -18.06
N TYR A 469 -3.81 -13.80 -18.94
CA TYR A 469 -4.94 -13.05 -19.49
C TYR A 469 -6.34 -13.68 -19.29
N PHE A 470 -6.45 -14.93 -18.82
CA PHE A 470 -7.72 -15.67 -18.85
C PHE A 470 -7.97 -16.54 -17.61
N GLY A 471 -8.72 -16.00 -16.65
CA GLY A 471 -9.72 -16.79 -15.92
C GLY A 471 -9.29 -17.70 -14.76
N GLY A 472 -8.23 -17.38 -14.00
CA GLY A 472 -8.04 -18.02 -12.69
C GLY A 472 -9.00 -17.48 -11.62
N ASP A 473 -9.25 -18.27 -10.58
CA ASP A 473 -10.14 -17.90 -9.46
C ASP A 473 -9.39 -17.26 -8.27
N PHE A 474 -8.10 -17.58 -8.08
CA PHE A 474 -7.25 -16.98 -7.03
C PHE A 474 -5.76 -16.88 -7.49
N ALA A 475 -5.00 -15.96 -6.88
CA ALA A 475 -3.55 -15.80 -7.08
C ALA A 475 -2.88 -15.40 -5.74
N ASP A 476 -1.59 -15.68 -5.58
CA ASP A 476 -0.74 -15.08 -4.52
C ASP A 476 0.26 -14.05 -5.04
N GLY A 477 0.39 -13.95 -6.37
CA GLY A 477 1.26 -13.00 -7.04
C GLY A 477 2.63 -13.58 -7.39
N SER A 478 2.99 -14.77 -6.90
CA SER A 478 4.22 -15.46 -7.28
C SER A 478 4.24 -15.87 -8.75
N GLU A 479 3.08 -15.99 -9.38
CA GLU A 479 2.90 -16.28 -10.81
C GLU A 479 3.44 -15.15 -11.71
N PHE A 480 3.62 -13.95 -11.15
CA PHE A 480 4.16 -12.77 -11.84
C PHE A 480 5.67 -12.59 -11.63
N LEU A 481 6.33 -13.57 -10.99
CA LEU A 481 7.71 -13.45 -10.54
C LEU A 481 8.60 -14.53 -11.13
N LEU A 482 9.90 -14.24 -11.13
CA LEU A 482 10.98 -15.19 -11.41
C LEU A 482 11.88 -15.30 -10.19
N ARG A 483 12.55 -16.45 -10.05
CA ARG A 483 13.58 -16.61 -9.04
C ARG A 483 14.77 -15.70 -9.35
N ALA A 484 15.28 -15.02 -8.34
CA ALA A 484 16.47 -14.17 -8.49
C ALA A 484 17.67 -15.03 -8.94
N GLY A 485 18.34 -14.61 -10.02
CA GLY A 485 19.44 -15.35 -10.64
C GLY A 485 19.04 -16.40 -11.68
N GLN A 486 17.74 -16.64 -11.89
CA GLN A 486 17.26 -17.51 -12.98
C GLN A 486 17.33 -16.77 -14.33
N GLN A 487 17.84 -17.47 -15.36
CA GLN A 487 17.79 -17.01 -16.76
C GLN A 487 16.35 -17.03 -17.26
N GLU A 488 15.93 -15.99 -17.99
CA GLU A 488 14.57 -15.91 -18.51
C GLU A 488 14.36 -16.92 -19.65
N PRO A 489 13.18 -17.55 -19.74
CA PRO A 489 12.83 -18.38 -20.88
C PRO A 489 12.87 -17.54 -22.18
N GLU A 490 13.41 -18.11 -23.27
CA GLU A 490 13.45 -17.46 -24.59
C GLU A 490 12.05 -17.07 -25.11
N THR A 491 10.99 -17.64 -24.55
CA THR A 491 9.58 -17.36 -24.90
C THR A 491 9.08 -15.99 -24.43
N TYR A 492 9.67 -15.37 -23.39
CA TYR A 492 9.34 -13.99 -23.00
C TYR A 492 9.86 -12.94 -24.00
N ASN A 493 10.74 -13.33 -24.92
CA ASN A 493 11.29 -12.46 -25.97
C ASN A 493 10.48 -12.47 -27.28
N LYS A 494 9.30 -13.10 -27.32
CA LYS A 494 8.45 -13.20 -28.53
C LYS A 494 7.07 -12.57 -28.37
N VAL A 495 7.01 -11.27 -28.08
CA VAL A 495 5.86 -10.45 -28.48
C VAL A 495 6.42 -9.15 -29.07
N GLY A 496 6.76 -9.20 -30.35
CA GLY A 496 7.36 -8.07 -31.05
C GLY A 496 7.85 -8.46 -32.43
N ASP A 497 6.90 -8.81 -33.31
CA ASP A 497 6.99 -8.52 -34.75
C ASP A 497 5.79 -7.65 -35.14
#